data_AF-A0A7C7DYC1-F1
#
_entry.id   AF-A0A7C7DYC1-F1
#
_cell.length_a   1.000
_cell.length_b   1.000
_cell.length_c   1.000
_cell.angle_alpha   90.00
_cell.angle_beta   90.00
_cell.angle_gamma   90.00
#
_symmetry.space_group_name_H-M   'P 1'
#
loop_
_entity.id
_entity.type
_entity.pdbx_description
1 polymer ?
#
loop_
_entity_poly.entity_id
_entity_poly.type
_entity_poly.pdbx_seq_one_letter_code
_entity_poly.pdbx_strand_id
1 'polypeptide(L)'
;MNFSDRLAEQIRKKNNPTVMGLDPKLEYIPSSIKDRHFSGNADPFKAAAGSILEFNRRLIDAVHDIIPAVKPQLAYYEMYGTEGLRAFCETVSYAKGKGMIVIADGKRNDIGSTAEAYAAAYLGDTFLN
;
A
#
# COMPACT_ATOMS: atom_id res chain seq x y z
N MET A 1 -12.67 -16.82 -9.60
CA MET A 1 -11.21 -16.77 -9.84
C MET A 1 -10.53 -16.39 -8.54
N ASN A 2 -9.63 -17.24 -8.02
CA ASN A 2 -8.96 -17.00 -6.73
C ASN A 2 -7.79 -16.01 -6.88
N PHE A 3 -7.09 -15.69 -5.78
CA PHE A 3 -5.94 -14.77 -5.81
C PHE A 3 -4.83 -15.24 -6.76
N SER A 4 -4.44 -16.51 -6.68
CA SER A 4 -3.35 -17.09 -7.47
C SER A 4 -3.65 -17.08 -8.96
N ASP A 5 -4.90 -17.36 -9.34
CA ASP A 5 -5.34 -17.31 -10.73
C ASP A 5 -5.20 -15.89 -11.30
N ARG A 6 -5.68 -14.88 -10.56
CA ARG A 6 -5.59 -13.46 -10.94
C ARG A 6 -4.14 -13.02 -11.09
N LEU A 7 -3.27 -13.40 -10.16
CA LEU A 7 -1.86 -13.07 -10.23
C LEU A 7 -1.20 -13.72 -11.45
N ALA A 8 -1.43 -15.01 -11.67
CA ALA A 8 -0.89 -15.72 -12.82
C ALA A 8 -1.39 -15.13 -14.15
N GLU A 9 -2.65 -14.70 -14.21
CA GLU A 9 -3.20 -13.99 -15.37
C GLU A 9 -2.49 -12.65 -15.62
N GLN A 10 -2.28 -11.83 -14.59
CA GLN A 10 -1.55 -10.56 -14.73
C GLN A 10 -0.09 -10.78 -15.15
N ILE A 11 0.60 -11.77 -14.57
CA ILE A 11 1.97 -12.11 -14.95
C ILE A 11 2.05 -12.45 -16.44
N ARG A 12 1.12 -13.30 -16.94
CA ARG A 12 1.06 -13.65 -18.37
C ARG A 12 0.74 -12.45 -19.24
N LYS A 13 -0.24 -11.62 -18.86
CA LYS A 13 -0.63 -10.41 -19.60
C LYS A 13 0.50 -9.40 -19.73
N LYS A 14 1.32 -9.26 -18.68
CA LYS A 14 2.45 -8.33 -18.64
C LYS A 14 3.77 -8.93 -19.12
N ASN A 15 3.81 -10.26 -19.31
CA ASN A 15 5.03 -11.04 -19.49
C ASN A 15 6.11 -10.67 -18.45
N ASN A 16 5.68 -10.46 -17.21
CA ASN A 16 6.52 -9.89 -16.16
C ASN A 16 6.09 -10.41 -14.78
N PRO A 17 6.97 -11.10 -14.02
CA PRO A 17 6.65 -11.60 -12.68
C PRO A 17 7.00 -10.61 -11.55
N THR A 18 7.54 -9.43 -11.87
CA THR A 18 8.06 -8.49 -10.86
C THR A 18 6.95 -7.96 -9.95
N VAL A 19 7.26 -7.88 -8.65
CA VAL A 19 6.43 -7.21 -7.65
C VAL A 19 7.22 -6.04 -7.10
N MET A 20 6.69 -4.82 -7.25
CA MET A 20 7.35 -3.63 -6.69
C MET A 20 7.05 -3.52 -5.19
N GLY A 21 8.09 -3.50 -4.38
CA GLY A 21 7.97 -3.16 -2.96
C GLY A 21 7.64 -1.67 -2.79
N LEU A 22 6.67 -1.36 -1.93
CA LEU A 22 6.38 0.01 -1.51
C LEU A 22 6.73 0.13 -0.04
N ASP A 23 7.96 0.57 0.21
CA ASP A 23 8.59 0.69 1.53
C ASP A 23 8.92 2.18 1.82
N PRO A 24 7.89 3.05 1.97
CA PRO A 24 8.06 4.49 1.81
C PRO A 24 8.59 5.16 3.08
N LYS A 25 9.90 5.16 3.27
CA LYS A 25 10.53 6.06 4.25
C LYS A 25 10.58 7.49 3.73
N LEU A 26 10.30 8.46 4.59
CA LEU A 26 10.41 9.88 4.24
C LEU A 26 11.80 10.29 3.72
N GLU A 27 12.86 9.58 4.11
CA GLU A 27 14.22 9.84 3.63
C GLU A 27 14.37 9.59 2.11
N TYR A 28 13.59 8.65 1.55
CA TYR A 28 13.62 8.32 0.11
C TYR A 28 12.77 9.27 -0.73
N ILE A 29 11.86 10.02 -0.09
CA ILE A 29 10.92 10.87 -0.82
C ILE A 29 11.64 12.17 -1.23
N PRO A 30 11.57 12.55 -2.52
CA PRO A 30 12.12 13.80 -3.02
C PRO A 30 11.69 15.01 -2.17
N SER A 31 12.62 15.95 -1.91
CA SER A 31 12.33 17.18 -1.17
C SER A 31 11.16 17.95 -1.78
N SER A 32 11.08 18.03 -3.11
CA SER A 32 9.97 18.68 -3.81
C SER A 32 8.57 18.12 -3.48
N ILE A 33 8.45 16.85 -3.09
CA ILE A 33 7.19 16.29 -2.59
C ILE A 33 7.03 16.67 -1.11
N LYS A 34 8.06 16.41 -0.28
CA LYS A 34 8.00 16.71 1.16
C LYS A 34 7.68 18.18 1.42
N ASP A 35 8.41 19.10 0.83
CA ASP A 35 8.25 20.53 1.07
C ASP A 35 6.82 21.01 0.78
N ARG A 36 6.15 20.42 -0.23
CA ARG A 36 4.74 20.74 -0.54
C ARG A 36 3.75 20.25 0.53
N HIS A 37 3.97 19.08 1.10
CA HIS A 37 3.07 18.52 2.14
C HIS A 37 3.37 19.07 3.54
N PHE A 38 4.62 19.44 3.80
CA PHE A 38 5.05 20.00 5.08
C PHE A 38 4.86 21.52 5.16
N SER A 39 4.87 22.24 4.03
CA SER A 39 4.59 23.67 4.02
C SER A 39 3.13 23.97 4.42
N GLY A 40 2.96 24.69 5.53
CA GLY A 40 1.64 25.11 6.02
C GLY A 40 0.82 24.02 6.73
N ASN A 41 1.38 22.83 6.93
CA ASN A 41 0.70 21.75 7.64
C ASN A 41 1.14 21.71 9.12
N ALA A 42 0.20 21.94 10.02
CA ALA A 42 0.46 21.89 11.47
C ALA A 42 0.64 20.45 12.00
N ASP A 43 0.19 19.44 11.26
CA ASP A 43 0.30 18.03 11.63
C ASP A 43 1.40 17.34 10.81
N PRO A 44 2.56 17.03 11.41
CA PRO A 44 3.67 16.39 10.71
C PRO A 44 3.36 14.95 10.29
N PHE A 45 2.48 14.23 10.98
CA PHE A 45 2.07 12.86 10.61
C PHE A 45 1.20 12.88 9.36
N LYS A 46 0.27 13.84 9.28
CA LYS A 46 -0.53 14.08 8.07
C LYS A 46 0.34 14.50 6.88
N ALA A 47 1.33 15.38 7.11
CA ALA A 47 2.28 15.78 6.07
C ALA A 47 3.12 14.59 5.56
N ALA A 48 3.58 13.73 6.48
CA ALA A 48 4.30 12.52 6.14
C ALA A 48 3.44 11.56 5.30
N ALA A 49 2.23 11.27 5.76
CA ALA A 49 1.27 10.41 5.09
C ALA A 49 0.92 10.92 3.68
N GLY A 50 0.70 12.23 3.51
CA GLY A 50 0.47 12.86 2.22
C GLY A 50 1.65 12.73 1.26
N SER A 51 2.87 12.93 1.77
CA SER A 51 4.11 12.77 1.01
C SER A 51 4.27 11.33 0.49
N ILE A 52 4.02 10.35 1.37
CA ILE A 52 4.10 8.92 1.08
C ILE A 52 3.07 8.53 0.02
N LEU A 53 1.82 8.95 0.20
CA LEU A 53 0.74 8.64 -0.72
C LEU A 53 1.02 9.22 -2.11
N GLU A 54 1.46 10.48 -2.20
CA GLU A 54 1.79 11.09 -3.50
C GLU A 54 2.95 10.34 -4.17
N PHE A 55 4.01 10.03 -3.43
CA PHE A 55 5.16 9.32 -3.97
C PHE A 55 4.77 7.92 -4.48
N ASN A 56 3.99 7.17 -3.70
CA ASN A 56 3.50 5.86 -4.11
C ASN A 56 2.61 5.92 -5.35
N ARG A 57 1.70 6.91 -5.45
CA ARG A 57 0.86 7.10 -6.64
C ARG A 57 1.72 7.29 -7.89
N ARG A 58 2.76 8.11 -7.80
CA ARG A 58 3.71 8.34 -8.91
C ARG A 58 4.46 7.06 -9.29
N LEU A 59 4.92 6.27 -8.31
CA LEU A 59 5.57 4.99 -8.58
C LEU A 59 4.60 4.02 -9.28
N ILE A 60 3.37 3.92 -8.78
CA ILE A 60 2.31 3.08 -9.37
C ILE A 60 2.02 3.54 -10.81
N ASP A 61 1.84 4.84 -11.04
CA ASP A 61 1.59 5.40 -12.37
C ASP A 61 2.71 5.08 -13.36
N ALA A 62 3.95 4.99 -12.89
CA ALA A 62 5.11 4.69 -13.73
C ALA A 62 5.22 3.20 -14.11
N VAL A 63 4.53 2.28 -13.41
CA VAL A 63 4.77 0.83 -13.59
C VAL A 63 3.52 -0.04 -13.72
N HIS A 64 2.31 0.50 -13.50
CA HIS A 64 1.08 -0.31 -13.47
C HIS A 64 0.78 -1.03 -14.79
N ASP A 65 1.30 -0.51 -15.90
CA ASP A 65 1.17 -1.11 -17.22
C ASP A 65 2.30 -2.11 -17.54
N ILE A 66 3.36 -2.19 -16.72
CA ILE A 66 4.56 -3.02 -16.92
C ILE A 66 4.60 -4.22 -15.98
N ILE A 67 4.19 -4.07 -14.71
CA ILE A 67 4.30 -5.12 -13.69
C ILE A 67 2.93 -5.54 -13.13
N PRO A 68 2.76 -6.78 -12.66
CA PRO A 68 1.48 -7.31 -12.21
C PRO A 68 1.04 -6.80 -10.83
N ALA A 69 1.99 -6.43 -9.95
CA ALA A 69 1.68 -6.28 -8.53
C ALA A 69 2.56 -5.27 -7.79
N VAL A 70 2.02 -4.75 -6.68
CA VAL A 70 2.76 -4.02 -5.65
C VAL A 70 2.63 -4.71 -4.29
N LYS A 71 3.64 -4.50 -3.44
CA LYS A 71 3.70 -5.02 -2.08
C LYS A 71 4.00 -3.91 -1.06
N PRO A 72 2.98 -3.16 -0.59
CA PRO A 72 3.15 -2.20 0.51
C PRO A 72 3.54 -2.88 1.81
N GLN A 73 4.60 -2.38 2.45
CA GLN A 73 5.07 -2.83 3.75
C GLN A 73 4.41 -2.03 4.87
N LEU A 74 3.57 -2.68 5.67
CA LEU A 74 2.72 -2.00 6.65
C LEU A 74 3.50 -1.23 7.72
N ALA A 75 4.63 -1.75 8.17
CA ALA A 75 5.42 -1.10 9.23
C ALA A 75 5.80 0.36 8.91
N TYR A 76 6.06 0.66 7.63
CA TYR A 76 6.39 2.02 7.19
C TYR A 76 5.18 2.97 7.17
N TYR A 77 3.95 2.45 7.16
CA TYR A 77 2.76 3.26 7.31
C TYR A 77 2.38 3.37 8.79
N GLU A 78 2.44 2.27 9.53
CA GLU A 78 2.08 2.20 10.96
C GLU A 78 2.89 3.16 11.83
N MET A 79 4.16 3.39 11.52
CA MET A 79 4.99 4.35 12.24
C MET A 79 4.44 5.80 12.19
N TYR A 80 3.52 6.09 11.27
CA TYR A 80 2.84 7.38 11.16
C TYR A 80 1.40 7.38 11.72
N GLY A 81 1.06 6.40 12.57
CA GLY A 81 -0.24 6.32 13.25
C GLY A 81 -1.42 6.20 12.29
N THR A 82 -2.55 6.80 12.67
CA THR A 82 -3.81 6.73 11.90
C THR A 82 -3.70 7.37 10.53
N GLU A 83 -2.94 8.46 10.39
CA GLU A 83 -2.72 9.12 9.09
C GLU A 83 -1.90 8.23 8.15
N GLY A 84 -0.88 7.54 8.67
CA GLY A 84 -0.14 6.54 7.92
C GLY A 84 -1.01 5.37 7.47
N LEU A 85 -1.84 4.82 8.36
CA LEU A 85 -2.80 3.78 8.00
C LEU A 85 -3.83 4.25 6.96
N ARG A 86 -4.27 5.52 7.02
CA ARG A 86 -5.13 6.10 5.97
C ARG A 86 -4.39 6.14 4.63
N ALA A 87 -3.13 6.58 4.60
CA ALA A 87 -2.31 6.57 3.39
C ALA A 87 -2.06 5.15 2.85
N PHE A 88 -1.93 4.14 3.71
CA PHE A 88 -1.88 2.74 3.30
C PHE A 88 -3.17 2.34 2.56
N CYS A 89 -4.33 2.57 3.17
CA CYS A 89 -5.63 2.25 2.57
C CYS A 89 -5.83 2.95 1.23
N GLU A 90 -5.46 4.23 1.13
CA GLU A 90 -5.53 4.99 -0.12
C GLU A 90 -4.55 4.47 -1.19
N THR A 91 -3.33 4.07 -0.80
CA THR A 91 -2.35 3.47 -1.71
C THR A 91 -2.86 2.14 -2.26
N VAL A 92 -3.43 1.28 -1.40
CA VAL A 92 -4.05 0.01 -1.78
C VAL A 92 -5.20 0.23 -2.76
N SER A 93 -6.12 1.14 -2.44
CA SER A 93 -7.26 1.48 -3.32
C SER A 93 -6.78 2.01 -4.67
N TYR A 94 -5.76 2.86 -4.68
CA TYR A 94 -5.20 3.41 -5.92
C TYR A 94 -4.59 2.32 -6.81
N ALA A 95 -3.74 1.45 -6.26
CA ALA A 95 -3.12 0.35 -6.98
C ALA A 95 -4.18 -0.63 -7.55
N LYS A 96 -5.20 -0.97 -6.76
CA LYS A 96 -6.33 -1.79 -7.22
C LYS A 96 -7.10 -1.10 -8.35
N GLY A 97 -7.34 0.21 -8.25
CA GLY A 97 -7.98 1.00 -9.30
C GLY A 97 -7.19 1.03 -10.61
N LYS A 98 -5.87 0.85 -10.56
CA LYS A 98 -4.99 0.69 -11.73
C LYS A 98 -4.89 -0.75 -12.26
N GLY A 99 -5.67 -1.68 -11.70
CA GLY A 99 -5.71 -3.08 -12.11
C GLY A 99 -4.57 -3.94 -11.55
N MET A 100 -3.77 -3.41 -10.61
CA MET A 100 -2.66 -4.15 -10.03
C MET A 100 -3.13 -5.11 -8.93
N ILE A 101 -2.41 -6.22 -8.78
CA ILE A 101 -2.51 -7.06 -7.58
C ILE A 101 -1.80 -6.36 -6.42
N VAL A 102 -2.36 -6.44 -5.22
CA VAL A 102 -1.77 -5.85 -4.02
C VAL A 102 -1.52 -6.93 -2.99
N ILE A 103 -0.31 -6.93 -2.42
CA ILE A 103 0.12 -7.83 -1.35
C ILE A 103 0.45 -6.98 -0.13
N ALA A 104 -0.40 -7.03 0.90
CA ALA A 104 -0.12 -6.37 2.17
C ALA A 104 0.97 -7.15 2.92
N ASP A 105 2.20 -6.61 2.96
CA ASP A 105 3.29 -7.20 3.74
C ASP A 105 3.20 -6.72 5.19
N GLY A 106 2.40 -7.44 5.98
CA GLY A 106 2.12 -7.13 7.38
C GLY A 106 2.76 -8.09 8.39
N LYS A 107 3.33 -9.21 7.94
CA LYS A 107 3.99 -10.25 8.77
C LYS A 107 3.17 -10.64 10.01
N ARG A 108 1.85 -10.71 9.87
CA ARG A 108 0.94 -11.03 10.98
C ARG A 108 1.04 -12.51 11.34
N ASN A 109 1.36 -12.79 12.60
CA ASN A 109 1.45 -14.14 13.14
C ASN A 109 1.05 -14.10 14.62
N ASP A 110 0.02 -14.84 14.99
CA ASP A 110 -0.57 -14.83 16.32
C ASP A 110 -1.44 -16.09 16.54
N ILE A 111 -2.05 -16.26 17.72
CA ILE A 111 -2.98 -17.36 18.00
C ILE A 111 -4.23 -17.29 17.10
N GLY A 112 -4.97 -18.39 16.99
CA GLY A 112 -6.07 -18.56 16.04
C GLY A 112 -7.09 -17.41 16.04
N SER A 113 -7.59 -17.00 17.21
CA SER A 113 -8.57 -15.91 17.32
C SER A 113 -8.02 -14.56 16.83
N THR A 114 -6.76 -14.25 17.12
CA THR A 114 -6.12 -13.02 16.64
C THR A 114 -5.79 -13.12 15.14
N ALA A 115 -5.40 -14.30 14.65
CA ALA A 115 -5.19 -14.54 13.23
C ALA A 115 -6.48 -14.36 12.41
N GLU A 116 -7.63 -14.79 12.95
CA GLU A 116 -8.95 -14.52 12.38
C GLU A 116 -9.25 -13.02 12.30
N ALA A 117 -8.92 -12.25 13.34
CA ALA A 117 -9.07 -10.80 13.32
C ALA A 117 -8.21 -10.14 12.23
N TYR A 118 -6.96 -10.59 12.04
CA TYR A 118 -6.13 -10.13 10.92
C TYR A 118 -6.71 -10.52 9.56
N ALA A 119 -7.26 -11.73 9.42
CA ALA A 119 -7.90 -12.17 8.19
C ALA A 119 -9.13 -11.30 7.86
N ALA A 120 -9.99 -11.02 8.84
CA ALA A 120 -11.12 -10.11 8.69
C ALA A 120 -10.68 -8.70 8.29
N ALA A 121 -9.60 -8.17 8.88
CA ALA A 121 -9.12 -6.82 8.60
C ALA A 121 -8.57 -6.62 7.16
N TYR A 122 -7.97 -7.63 6.54
CA TYR A 122 -7.29 -7.49 5.25
C TYR A 122 -7.94 -8.25 4.09
N LEU A 123 -8.60 -9.38 4.38
CA LEU A 123 -9.09 -10.32 3.37
C LEU A 123 -10.60 -10.55 3.45
N GLY A 124 -11.25 -10.17 4.56
CA GLY A 124 -12.67 -10.35 4.79
C GLY A 124 -13.39 -9.06 5.17
N ASP A 125 -14.47 -9.22 5.92
CA ASP A 125 -15.32 -8.13 6.39
C ASP A 125 -15.39 -8.15 7.93
N THR A 126 -15.56 -6.97 8.51
CA THR A 126 -15.88 -6.81 9.93
C THR A 126 -17.36 -6.43 10.04
N PHE A 127 -18.17 -7.36 10.55
CA PHE A 127 -19.61 -7.11 10.74
C PHE A 127 -19.83 -6.26 11.98
N LEU A 128 -20.33 -5.05 11.75
CA LEU A 128 -20.85 -4.19 12.81
C LEU A 128 -22.37 -4.39 12.80
N ASN A 129 -22.91 -4.81 13.95
CA ASN A 129 -24.31 -5.13 14.24
C ASN A 129 -25.37 -4.68 13.22
#